data_AF-A0A8N4F2V5-F1
#
_entry.id   AF-A0A8N4F2V5-F1
#
_cell.length_a   1.000
_cell.length_b   1.000
_cell.length_c   1.000
_cell.angle_alpha   90.00
_cell.angle_beta   90.00
_cell.angle_gamma   90.00
#
_symmetry.space_group_name_H-M   'P 1'
#
loop_
_entity.id
_entity.type
_entity.pdbx_description
1 polymer ?
#
loop_
_entity_poly.entity_id
_entity_poly.type
_entity_poly.pdbx_seq_one_letter_code
_entity_poly.pdbx_strand_id
1 'polypeptide(L)'
;MAAAVGNLSPAAILGSVAAARLLPPRSTVSFKTPSLLTRSLPSLRPIRPPGPQFQVRAARTESGSVSLGFRAPYFELPEPLTGKVWKLDDFEPYPALLKGLAVVAISSNSTVTHPQSQDVARAFGAVCTPEFFLFKKDGRRPFELFYRGRFDDSRPSNNVPITGRDLSLAIDCALSGQQLSSVQKPSVGCSIKWHPEKSQ
;
A
#
# COMPACT_ATOMS: atom_id res chain seq x y z
N MET A 1 -54.02 10.53 -10.83
CA MET A 1 -53.75 11.59 -9.84
C MET A 1 -52.29 12.01 -10.01
N ALA A 2 -52.02 13.00 -10.87
CA ALA A 2 -51.90 14.44 -10.55
C ALA A 2 -50.71 14.71 -9.61
N ALA A 3 -49.55 15.13 -10.14
CA ALA A 3 -49.03 16.53 -10.16
C ALA A 3 -48.32 16.90 -8.82
N ALA A 4 -47.24 17.67 -8.69
CA ALA A 4 -46.63 18.73 -9.50
C ALA A 4 -45.12 18.84 -9.12
N VAL A 5 -44.19 19.11 -10.04
CA VAL A 5 -43.62 20.43 -10.48
C VAL A 5 -43.15 21.36 -9.35
N GLY A 6 -41.89 21.82 -9.43
CA GLY A 6 -41.37 22.91 -8.60
C GLY A 6 -39.89 23.23 -8.82
N ASN A 7 -39.56 23.80 -9.98
CA ASN A 7 -38.33 24.59 -10.19
C ASN A 7 -38.37 25.87 -9.35
N LEU A 8 -37.23 26.35 -8.86
CA LEU A 8 -36.96 27.79 -8.61
C LEU A 8 -35.44 28.05 -8.43
N SER A 9 -34.87 28.74 -9.42
CA SER A 9 -33.79 29.75 -9.28
C SER A 9 -34.49 31.12 -9.53
N PRO A 10 -33.99 32.33 -9.16
CA PRO A 10 -32.65 32.83 -9.51
C PRO A 10 -32.04 33.95 -8.59
N ALA A 11 -30.92 34.52 -9.08
CA ALA A 11 -30.32 35.86 -8.81
C ALA A 11 -29.45 36.03 -7.55
N ALA A 12 -28.12 36.24 -7.65
CA ALA A 12 -27.33 37.37 -8.19
C ALA A 12 -27.25 38.58 -7.23
N ILE A 13 -26.06 38.86 -6.66
CA ILE A 13 -25.65 40.21 -6.23
C ILE A 13 -24.13 40.38 -6.46
N LEU A 14 -23.81 41.52 -7.08
CA LEU A 14 -22.51 42.10 -7.39
C LEU A 14 -21.65 42.41 -6.14
N GLY A 15 -20.33 42.50 -6.33
CA GLY A 15 -19.45 43.13 -5.34
C GLY A 15 -18.00 43.25 -5.81
N SER A 16 -17.77 44.14 -6.79
CA SER A 16 -16.43 44.59 -7.19
C SER A 16 -15.88 45.57 -6.16
N VAL A 17 -14.66 45.36 -5.66
CA VAL A 17 -13.81 46.45 -5.15
C VAL A 17 -12.38 46.21 -5.61
N ALA A 18 -11.93 47.09 -6.50
CA ALA A 18 -10.55 47.23 -6.94
C ALA A 18 -9.86 48.36 -6.16
N ALA A 19 -8.52 48.34 -6.24
CA ALA A 19 -7.56 49.39 -5.86
C ALA A 19 -7.31 49.55 -4.34
N ALA A 20 -6.09 49.80 -3.87
CA ALA A 20 -5.00 50.52 -4.50
C ALA A 20 -3.62 50.01 -4.05
N ARG A 21 -2.67 49.97 -5.01
CA ARG A 21 -1.24 49.96 -4.75
C ARG A 21 -0.83 51.34 -4.23
N LEU A 22 -0.18 51.39 -3.08
CA LEU A 22 0.57 52.55 -2.62
C LEU A 22 2.07 52.19 -2.62
N LEU A 23 2.85 52.90 -3.44
CA LEU A 23 4.30 52.95 -3.41
C LEU A 23 4.75 54.20 -2.61
N PRO A 24 6.01 54.25 -2.14
CA PRO A 24 6.37 54.79 -0.82
C PRO A 24 6.83 56.26 -0.85
N PRO A 25 6.88 56.95 0.31
CA PRO A 25 7.59 58.22 0.43
C PRO A 25 9.11 58.01 0.58
N ARG A 26 9.85 58.92 -0.06
CA ARG A 26 11.30 59.08 -0.06
C ARG A 26 11.83 59.48 1.33
N SER A 27 12.94 58.87 1.74
CA SER A 27 13.75 59.35 2.87
C SER A 27 15.25 59.31 2.53
N THR A 28 15.80 60.51 2.38
CA THR A 28 17.18 60.97 2.64
C THR A 28 18.34 59.96 2.60
N VAL A 29 19.23 60.15 1.62
CA VAL A 29 20.56 59.53 1.54
C VAL A 29 21.49 60.21 2.56
N SER A 30 22.00 59.45 3.52
CA SER A 30 23.12 59.86 4.38
C SER A 30 24.41 59.25 3.84
N PHE A 31 25.33 60.10 3.36
CA PHE A 31 26.67 59.67 2.98
C PHE A 31 27.48 59.33 4.24
N LYS A 32 27.74 58.05 4.48
CA LYS A 32 28.79 57.58 5.38
C LYS A 32 30.00 57.17 4.55
N THR A 33 31.15 57.70 4.92
CA THR A 33 32.50 57.40 4.42
C THR A 33 32.77 55.89 4.43
N PRO A 34 33.34 55.29 3.37
CA PRO A 34 33.69 53.88 3.40
C PRO A 34 35.00 53.70 4.17
N SER A 35 34.96 52.96 5.28
CA SER A 35 36.17 52.36 5.84
C SER A 35 36.55 51.16 4.96
N LEU A 36 37.83 51.10 4.58
CA LEU A 36 38.40 49.98 3.84
C LEU A 36 38.46 48.76 4.75
N LEU A 37 37.38 47.97 4.78
CA LEU A 37 37.39 46.62 5.33
C LEU A 37 37.89 45.65 4.26
N THR A 38 39.08 45.12 4.49
CA THR A 38 39.70 44.04 3.71
C THR A 38 38.78 42.81 3.77
N ARG A 39 37.96 42.62 2.75
CA ARG A 39 37.07 41.45 2.63
C ARG A 39 37.91 40.28 2.14
N SER A 40 38.15 39.28 2.98
CA SER A 40 38.73 38.01 2.55
C SER A 40 37.78 37.34 1.56
N LEU A 41 38.29 37.01 0.37
CA LEU A 41 37.57 36.23 -0.64
C LEU A 41 37.28 34.83 -0.07
N PRO A 42 36.02 34.36 -0.07
CA PRO A 42 35.74 32.98 0.26
C PRO A 42 36.33 32.07 -0.83
N SER A 43 37.13 31.09 -0.39
CA SER A 43 37.68 30.04 -1.25
C SER A 43 36.54 29.34 -2.01
N LEU A 44 36.56 29.48 -3.34
CA LEU A 44 35.67 28.76 -4.24
C LEU A 44 36.03 27.27 -4.18
N ARG A 45 35.25 26.49 -3.44
CA ARG A 45 35.33 25.03 -3.51
C ARG A 45 34.78 24.60 -4.88
N PRO A 46 35.45 23.69 -5.61
CA PRO A 46 34.93 23.16 -6.85
C PRO A 46 33.57 22.49 -6.60
N ILE A 47 32.55 22.91 -7.34
CA ILE A 47 31.25 22.23 -7.36
C ILE A 47 31.49 20.87 -8.00
N ARG A 48 31.51 19.82 -7.18
CA ARG A 48 31.61 18.44 -7.68
C ARG A 48 30.35 18.17 -8.50
N PRO A 49 30.44 17.75 -9.77
CA PRO A 49 29.26 17.36 -10.52
C PRO A 49 28.52 16.26 -9.72
N PRO A 50 27.18 16.25 -9.71
CA PRO A 50 26.45 15.18 -9.05
C PRO A 50 26.96 13.86 -9.66
N GLY A 51 27.52 13.01 -8.79
CA GLY A 51 27.90 11.66 -9.19
C GLY A 51 26.69 10.92 -9.73
N PRO A 52 26.89 9.83 -10.49
CA PRO A 52 25.77 9.04 -10.99
C PRO A 52 24.82 8.70 -9.84
N GLN A 53 23.59 9.20 -9.93
CA GLN A 53 22.53 8.81 -9.00
C GLN A 53 22.26 7.33 -9.26
N PHE A 54 22.83 6.48 -8.41
CA PHE A 54 22.45 5.08 -8.34
C PHE A 54 21.00 5.00 -7.87
N GLN A 55 20.07 4.95 -8.82
CA GLN A 55 18.70 4.53 -8.52
C GLN A 55 18.72 3.02 -8.32
N VAL A 56 18.85 2.60 -7.06
CA VAL A 56 18.60 1.20 -6.69
C VAL A 56 17.11 0.96 -6.87
N ARG A 57 16.72 0.40 -8.01
CA ARG A 57 15.37 -0.11 -8.21
C ARG A 57 15.32 -1.48 -7.52
N ALA A 58 14.57 -1.57 -6.44
CA ALA A 58 14.27 -2.87 -5.84
C ALA A 58 13.68 -3.79 -6.92
N ALA A 59 14.16 -5.03 -6.98
CA ALA A 59 13.61 -6.03 -7.88
C ALA A 59 12.11 -6.17 -7.61
N ARG A 60 11.31 -5.91 -8.64
CA ARG A 60 9.85 -5.93 -8.59
C ARG A 60 9.39 -7.34 -8.95
N THR A 61 8.80 -8.04 -7.99
CA THR A 61 8.26 -9.39 -8.16
C THR A 61 6.75 -9.34 -8.17
N GLU A 62 6.14 -10.01 -9.14
CA GLU A 62 4.69 -10.15 -9.24
C GLU A 62 4.25 -11.52 -8.70
N SER A 63 3.08 -11.57 -8.06
CA SER A 63 2.49 -12.84 -7.64
C SER A 63 2.14 -13.74 -8.84
N GLY A 64 2.23 -15.06 -8.66
CA GLY A 64 1.87 -16.02 -9.70
C GLY A 64 0.38 -16.00 -10.09
N SER A 65 0.06 -16.64 -11.22
CA SER A 65 -1.32 -16.81 -11.70
C SER A 65 -2.18 -17.62 -10.72
N VAL A 66 -3.48 -17.35 -10.72
CA VAL A 66 -4.43 -17.95 -9.77
C VAL A 66 -4.90 -19.32 -10.27
N SER A 67 -4.47 -20.38 -9.58
CA SER A 67 -5.12 -21.71 -9.69
C SER A 67 -6.30 -21.76 -8.73
N LEU A 68 -7.49 -21.38 -9.20
CA LEU A 68 -8.74 -21.50 -8.42
C LEU A 68 -8.95 -22.96 -7.99
N GLY A 69 -9.27 -23.19 -6.71
CA GLY A 69 -9.36 -24.53 -6.12
C GLY A 69 -8.12 -25.02 -5.37
N PHE A 70 -7.07 -24.19 -5.28
CA PHE A 70 -5.95 -24.42 -4.36
C PHE A 70 -6.46 -24.44 -2.92
N ARG A 71 -6.27 -25.55 -2.21
CA ARG A 71 -6.64 -25.68 -0.80
C ARG A 71 -5.67 -24.89 0.06
N ALA A 72 -6.18 -24.21 1.09
CA ALA A 72 -5.33 -23.54 2.06
C ALA A 72 -4.33 -24.55 2.66
N PRO A 73 -3.02 -24.29 2.58
CA PRO A 73 -2.04 -25.12 3.26
C PRO A 73 -2.26 -25.07 4.76
N TYR A 74 -2.03 -26.20 5.41
CA TYR A 74 -1.98 -26.24 6.87
C TYR A 74 -0.81 -25.39 7.37
N PHE A 75 -1.01 -24.68 8.48
CA PHE A 75 0.06 -23.97 9.16
C PHE A 75 -0.17 -23.96 10.67
N GLU A 76 0.94 -23.87 11.39
CA GLU A 76 0.97 -23.52 12.81
C GLU A 76 2.02 -22.41 12.96
N LEU A 77 1.57 -21.20 13.29
CA LEU A 77 2.45 -20.05 13.40
C LEU A 77 2.34 -19.42 14.78
N PRO A 78 3.44 -19.33 15.55
CA PRO A 78 3.44 -18.57 16.79
C PRO A 78 3.35 -17.08 16.48
N GLU A 79 2.38 -16.41 17.09
CA GLU A 79 2.29 -14.96 17.08
C GLU A 79 3.52 -14.36 17.78
N PRO A 80 4.25 -13.41 17.16
CA PRO A 80 5.50 -12.89 17.74
C PRO A 80 5.37 -12.24 19.12
N LEU A 81 4.21 -11.63 19.43
CA LEU A 81 4.03 -10.84 20.65
C LEU A 81 3.56 -11.68 21.83
N THR A 82 2.69 -12.66 21.58
CA THR A 82 2.04 -13.45 22.64
C THR A 82 2.57 -14.88 22.73
N GLY A 83 3.26 -15.36 21.68
CA GLY A 83 3.63 -16.77 21.53
C GLY A 83 2.44 -17.69 21.25
N LYS A 84 1.21 -17.17 21.16
CA LYS A 84 0.03 -17.95 20.82
C LYS A 84 0.21 -18.57 19.44
N VAL A 85 0.12 -19.88 19.35
CA VAL A 85 0.13 -20.59 18.07
C VAL A 85 -1.24 -20.42 17.42
N TRP A 86 -1.24 -19.93 16.18
CA TRP A 86 -2.42 -19.82 15.34
C TRP A 86 -2.41 -20.91 14.28
N LYS A 87 -3.55 -21.58 14.13
CA LYS A 87 -3.85 -22.60 13.14
C LYS A 87 -4.98 -22.15 12.24
N LEU A 88 -5.12 -22.80 11.08
CA LEU A 88 -6.24 -22.52 10.17
C LEU A 88 -7.61 -22.74 10.84
N ASP A 89 -7.72 -23.73 11.72
CA ASP A 89 -8.97 -24.07 12.42
C ASP A 89 -9.36 -23.03 13.48
N ASP A 90 -8.40 -22.26 14.04
CA ASP A 90 -8.69 -21.21 15.01
C ASP A 90 -9.54 -20.07 14.43
N PHE A 91 -9.62 -20.00 13.10
CA PHE A 91 -10.41 -18.99 12.40
C PHE A 91 -11.87 -19.43 12.15
N GLU A 92 -12.22 -20.70 12.33
CA GLU A 92 -13.59 -21.21 12.09
C GLU A 92 -14.72 -20.49 12.87
N PRO A 93 -14.55 -20.04 14.13
CA PRO A 93 -15.64 -19.44 14.92
C PRO A 93 -16.04 -18.00 14.54
N TYR A 94 -15.25 -17.27 13.77
CA TYR A 94 -15.52 -15.84 13.54
C TYR A 94 -16.62 -15.64 12.49
N PRO A 95 -17.63 -14.76 12.64
CA PRO A 95 -18.72 -14.60 11.67
C PRO A 95 -18.36 -14.11 10.26
N ALA A 96 -17.29 -13.31 10.13
CA ALA A 96 -16.68 -13.05 8.81
C ALA A 96 -16.03 -14.31 8.22
N LEU A 97 -15.74 -15.29 9.08
CA LEU A 97 -15.34 -16.67 8.80
C LEU A 97 -16.47 -17.71 8.95
N LEU A 98 -17.73 -17.34 9.22
CA LEU A 98 -18.88 -18.24 9.05
C LEU A 98 -19.13 -18.52 7.55
N LYS A 99 -18.45 -17.77 6.68
CA LYS A 99 -18.24 -18.06 5.24
C LYS A 99 -16.77 -18.34 4.89
N GLY A 100 -15.94 -18.60 5.91
CA GLY A 100 -14.59 -19.10 5.82
C GLY A 100 -13.56 -18.17 5.19
N LEU A 101 -13.48 -16.91 5.62
CA LEU A 101 -12.57 -15.93 5.07
C LEU A 101 -11.23 -15.81 5.82
N ALA A 102 -10.14 -16.36 5.27
CA ALA A 102 -8.79 -16.12 5.79
C ALA A 102 -8.03 -15.18 4.86
N VAL A 103 -7.61 -14.01 5.37
CA VAL A 103 -6.66 -13.12 4.69
C VAL A 103 -5.27 -13.39 5.24
N VAL A 104 -4.41 -14.02 4.43
CA VAL A 104 -3.00 -14.19 4.78
C VAL A 104 -2.20 -13.09 4.09
N ALA A 105 -1.57 -12.24 4.91
CA ALA A 105 -0.61 -11.24 4.44
C ALA A 105 0.79 -11.68 4.87
N ILE A 106 1.63 -12.01 3.88
CA ILE A 106 3.04 -12.31 4.15
C ILE A 106 3.81 -11.00 4.07
N SER A 107 4.45 -10.64 5.18
CA SER A 107 5.27 -9.44 5.32
C SER A 107 6.65 -9.83 5.85
N SER A 108 7.70 -9.39 5.17
CA SER A 108 9.07 -9.53 5.65
C SER A 108 9.38 -8.33 6.56
N ASN A 109 9.06 -8.44 7.86
CA ASN A 109 9.68 -7.57 8.85
C ASN A 109 11.04 -8.17 9.23
N SER A 110 12.11 -7.52 8.79
CA SER A 110 13.47 -7.86 9.19
C SER A 110 13.86 -7.09 10.46
N THR A 111 13.36 -7.48 11.64
CA THR A 111 13.97 -7.10 12.92
C THR A 111 13.86 -8.22 13.97
N VAL A 112 14.94 -9.01 14.09
CA VAL A 112 15.52 -9.54 15.34
C VAL A 112 14.75 -10.62 16.14
N THR A 113 15.17 -11.91 16.04
CA THR A 113 15.80 -12.77 17.11
C THR A 113 15.67 -14.27 16.89
N HIS A 114 14.77 -14.75 16.04
CA HIS A 114 14.58 -16.21 15.84
C HIS A 114 14.53 -16.55 14.36
N PRO A 115 15.31 -17.53 13.86
CA PRO A 115 15.13 -18.07 12.52
C PRO A 115 13.76 -18.76 12.48
N GLN A 116 12.75 -18.05 12.00
CA GLN A 116 11.45 -18.62 11.74
C GLN A 116 11.51 -19.43 10.45
N SER A 117 10.90 -20.61 10.44
CA SER A 117 10.78 -21.37 9.21
C SER A 117 10.00 -20.56 8.17
N GLN A 118 10.43 -20.65 6.91
CA GLN A 118 9.76 -20.03 5.77
C GLN A 118 8.84 -21.02 5.03
N ASP A 119 8.62 -22.22 5.60
CA ASP A 119 7.85 -23.30 4.98
C ASP A 119 6.40 -22.89 4.74
N VAL A 120 5.80 -22.08 5.61
CA VAL A 120 4.44 -21.58 5.39
C VAL A 120 4.40 -20.66 4.16
N ALA A 121 5.36 -19.74 4.01
CA ALA A 121 5.41 -18.88 2.83
C ALA A 121 5.62 -19.71 1.54
N ARG A 122 6.47 -20.75 1.59
CA ARG A 122 6.65 -21.70 0.47
C ARG A 122 5.38 -22.48 0.16
N ALA A 123 4.68 -22.98 1.19
CA ALA A 123 3.47 -23.77 1.04
C ALA A 123 2.34 -22.97 0.39
N PHE A 124 2.21 -21.68 0.72
CA PHE A 124 1.28 -20.76 0.06
C PHE A 124 1.76 -20.33 -1.35
N GLY A 125 2.99 -20.67 -1.72
CA GLY A 125 3.60 -20.27 -2.99
C GLY A 125 3.78 -18.75 -3.09
N ALA A 126 3.98 -18.08 -1.96
CA ALA A 126 4.18 -16.64 -1.92
C ALA A 126 5.54 -16.27 -2.51
N VAL A 127 5.61 -15.13 -3.20
CA VAL A 127 6.81 -14.70 -3.93
C VAL A 127 7.17 -13.25 -3.63
N CYS A 128 6.21 -12.42 -3.23
CA CYS A 128 6.42 -11.00 -2.99
C CYS A 128 5.76 -10.49 -1.71
N THR A 129 6.13 -9.28 -1.29
CA THR A 129 5.53 -8.58 -0.15
C THR A 129 5.08 -7.17 -0.57
N PRO A 130 3.79 -6.79 -0.37
CA PRO A 130 2.70 -7.58 0.18
C PRO A 130 2.07 -8.52 -0.86
N GLU A 131 1.70 -9.72 -0.42
CA GLU A 131 0.91 -10.67 -1.20
C GLU A 131 -0.29 -11.12 -0.38
N PHE A 132 -1.48 -11.06 -1.00
CA PHE A 132 -2.76 -11.32 -0.33
C PHE A 132 -3.36 -12.61 -0.87
N PHE A 133 -3.78 -13.47 0.06
CA PHE A 133 -4.54 -14.68 -0.22
C PHE A 133 -5.85 -14.61 0.54
N LEU A 134 -6.95 -14.83 -0.16
CA LEU A 134 -8.29 -14.92 0.38
C LEU A 134 -8.81 -16.33 0.17
N PHE A 135 -9.04 -17.05 1.25
CA PHE A 135 -9.70 -18.34 1.21
C PHE A 135 -11.17 -18.20 1.54
N LYS A 136 -12.00 -19.10 1.00
CA LYS A 136 -13.43 -19.23 1.31
C LYS A 136 -13.72 -20.66 1.76
N LYS A 137 -14.63 -20.84 2.71
CA LYS A 137 -15.13 -22.16 3.16
C LYS A 137 -16.64 -22.23 2.98
N ASP A 138 -17.11 -23.23 2.27
CA ASP A 138 -18.54 -23.49 2.08
C ASP A 138 -18.97 -24.71 2.91
N GLY A 139 -19.54 -24.47 4.09
CA GLY A 139 -19.99 -25.50 5.03
C GLY A 139 -18.84 -26.39 5.53
N ARG A 140 -18.94 -27.70 5.32
CA ARG A 140 -17.92 -28.69 5.75
C ARG A 140 -16.76 -28.86 4.76
N ARG A 141 -16.72 -28.09 3.68
CA ARG A 141 -15.63 -28.17 2.68
C ARG A 141 -14.33 -27.59 3.24
N PRO A 142 -13.17 -27.97 2.70
CA PRO A 142 -11.91 -27.29 3.01
C PRO A 142 -11.94 -25.82 2.57
N PHE A 143 -11.04 -25.02 3.13
CA PHE A 143 -10.77 -23.67 2.66
C PHE A 143 -10.16 -23.73 1.24
N GLU A 144 -10.78 -23.04 0.30
CA GLU A 144 -10.34 -22.96 -1.10
C GLU A 144 -10.02 -21.52 -1.48
N LEU A 145 -8.97 -21.33 -2.28
CA LEU A 145 -8.53 -20.01 -2.71
C LEU A 145 -9.60 -19.34 -3.57
N PHE A 146 -10.10 -18.20 -3.09
CA PHE A 146 -11.11 -17.37 -3.75
C PHE A 146 -10.48 -16.15 -4.44
N TYR A 147 -9.46 -15.56 -3.81
CA TYR A 147 -8.72 -14.42 -4.38
C TYR A 147 -7.23 -14.49 -4.05
N ARG A 148 -6.39 -14.20 -5.04
CA ARG A 148 -4.96 -13.95 -4.86
C ARG A 148 -4.55 -12.81 -5.78
N GLY A 149 -4.03 -11.73 -5.20
CA GLY A 149 -3.68 -10.57 -6.00
C GLY A 149 -3.37 -9.35 -5.15
N ARG A 150 -3.43 -8.20 -5.82
CA ARG A 150 -3.13 -6.89 -5.24
C ARG A 150 -4.15 -6.45 -4.18
N PHE A 151 -3.79 -5.41 -3.43
CA PHE A 151 -4.75 -4.70 -2.56
C PHE A 151 -5.67 -3.77 -3.38
N ASP A 152 -5.08 -2.95 -4.24
CA ASP A 152 -5.74 -2.00 -5.13
C ASP A 152 -4.81 -1.53 -6.28
N ASP A 153 -5.19 -0.46 -7.00
CA ASP A 153 -4.38 0.20 -8.05
C ASP A 153 -3.21 1.04 -7.53
N SER A 154 -3.14 1.36 -6.24
CA SER A 154 -2.10 2.23 -5.67
C SER A 154 -0.72 1.57 -5.71
N ARG A 155 0.31 2.35 -6.02
CA ARG A 155 1.71 1.91 -6.01
C ARG A 155 2.59 3.06 -5.52
N PRO A 156 3.75 2.78 -4.89
CA PRO A 156 4.68 3.83 -4.48
C PRO A 156 5.13 4.75 -5.63
N SER A 157 5.07 4.26 -6.87
CA SER A 157 5.45 4.99 -8.09
C SER A 157 4.28 5.72 -8.77
N ASN A 158 3.06 5.68 -8.24
CA ASN A 158 1.90 6.36 -8.83
C ASN A 158 1.21 7.25 -7.79
N ASN A 159 0.36 8.17 -8.27
CA ASN A 159 -0.41 9.08 -7.43
C ASN A 159 -1.84 8.58 -7.19
N VAL A 160 -2.07 7.26 -7.28
CA VAL A 160 -3.40 6.68 -7.06
C VAL A 160 -3.61 6.51 -5.56
N PRO A 161 -4.71 7.01 -4.98
CA PRO A 161 -5.02 6.83 -3.56
C PRO A 161 -5.14 5.34 -3.18
N ILE A 162 -4.73 5.02 -1.95
CA ILE A 162 -4.94 3.71 -1.35
C ILE A 162 -6.43 3.58 -1.01
N THR A 163 -7.06 2.50 -1.47
CA THR A 163 -8.51 2.25 -1.33
C THR A 163 -8.84 0.84 -0.88
N GLY A 164 -7.97 -0.15 -1.12
CA GLY A 164 -8.25 -1.57 -0.88
C GLY A 164 -9.33 -2.17 -1.78
N ARG A 165 -9.73 -1.47 -2.84
CA ARG A 165 -10.90 -1.80 -3.66
C ARG A 165 -10.93 -3.25 -4.14
N ASP A 166 -9.84 -3.77 -4.68
CA ASP A 166 -9.81 -5.12 -5.25
C ASP A 166 -10.01 -6.19 -4.16
N LEU A 167 -9.31 -6.06 -3.02
CA LEU A 167 -9.45 -6.99 -1.90
C LEU A 167 -10.84 -6.87 -1.25
N SER A 168 -11.34 -5.64 -1.02
CA SER A 168 -12.68 -5.43 -0.46
C SER A 168 -13.78 -6.03 -1.34
N LEU A 169 -13.71 -5.86 -2.67
CA LEU A 169 -14.66 -6.48 -3.59
C LEU A 169 -14.60 -8.02 -3.52
N ALA A 170 -13.40 -8.60 -3.42
CA ALA A 170 -13.26 -10.04 -3.25
C ALA A 170 -13.90 -10.54 -1.95
N ILE A 171 -13.73 -9.79 -0.86
CA ILE A 171 -14.36 -10.07 0.43
C ILE A 171 -15.88 -10.00 0.31
N ASP A 172 -16.42 -8.93 -0.29
CA ASP A 172 -17.86 -8.74 -0.47
C ASP A 172 -18.47 -9.85 -1.34
N CYS A 173 -17.80 -10.26 -2.42
CA CYS A 173 -18.25 -11.38 -3.24
C CYS A 173 -18.24 -12.70 -2.46
N ALA A 174 -17.17 -13.00 -1.73
CA ALA A 174 -17.09 -14.21 -0.90
C ALA A 174 -18.21 -14.25 0.16
N LEU A 175 -18.44 -13.12 0.83
CA LEU A 175 -19.45 -12.97 1.87
C LEU A 175 -20.88 -12.95 1.32
N SER A 176 -21.11 -12.49 0.09
CA SER A 176 -22.45 -12.52 -0.53
C SER A 176 -22.74 -13.83 -1.26
N GLY A 177 -21.74 -14.70 -1.44
CA GLY A 177 -21.85 -15.90 -2.26
C GLY A 177 -21.84 -15.61 -3.77
N GLN A 178 -21.44 -14.40 -4.17
CA GLN A 178 -21.27 -14.03 -5.56
C GLN A 178 -19.96 -14.56 -6.13
N GLN A 179 -19.92 -14.75 -7.45
CA GLN A 179 -18.70 -15.12 -8.15
C GLN A 179 -17.81 -13.89 -8.34
N LEU A 180 -16.52 -14.03 -8.03
CA LEU A 180 -15.53 -13.00 -8.32
C LEU A 180 -15.12 -13.05 -9.79
N SER A 181 -14.77 -11.90 -10.37
CA SER A 181 -14.20 -11.82 -11.71
C SER A 181 -12.99 -12.76 -11.85
N SER A 182 -12.89 -13.44 -12.99
CA SER A 182 -11.73 -14.27 -13.32
C SER A 182 -10.45 -13.46 -13.49
N VAL A 183 -10.57 -12.15 -13.79
CA VAL A 183 -9.44 -11.26 -13.95
C VAL A 183 -9.02 -10.73 -12.58
N GLN A 184 -8.05 -11.39 -11.96
CA GLN A 184 -7.39 -10.95 -10.74
C GLN A 184 -6.00 -10.41 -11.09
N LYS A 185 -5.73 -9.16 -10.71
CA LYS A 185 -4.43 -8.54 -10.99
C LYS A 185 -3.42 -8.93 -9.92
N PRO A 186 -2.18 -9.26 -10.31
CA PRO A 186 -1.18 -9.74 -9.36
C PRO A 186 -0.80 -8.67 -8.34
N SER A 187 -0.44 -9.14 -7.15
CA SER A 187 0.28 -8.35 -6.17
C SER A 187 1.66 -8.03 -6.70
N VAL A 188 2.22 -6.89 -6.30
CA VAL A 188 3.53 -6.47 -6.76
C VAL A 188 4.32 -5.82 -5.64
N GLY A 189 5.53 -6.32 -5.40
CA GLY A 189 6.39 -5.79 -4.35
C GLY A 189 7.80 -6.34 -4.39
N CYS A 190 8.50 -6.22 -3.27
CA CYS A 190 9.82 -6.81 -3.10
C CYS A 190 9.72 -8.33 -3.07
N SER A 191 10.73 -9.03 -3.60
CA SER A 191 10.83 -10.48 -3.44
C SER A 191 10.91 -10.86 -1.96
N ILE A 192 10.28 -11.99 -1.59
CA ILE A 192 10.54 -12.62 -0.28
C ILE A 192 12.05 -12.91 -0.16
N LYS A 193 12.59 -12.69 1.04
CA LYS A 193 14.01 -12.94 1.34
C LYS A 193 14.17 -14.34 1.89
N TRP A 194 14.43 -15.29 1.00
CA TRP A 194 14.57 -16.70 1.36
C TRP A 194 15.88 -16.98 2.10
N HIS A 195 15.82 -17.80 3.15
CA HIS A 195 17.00 -18.38 3.77
C HIS A 195 17.66 -19.37 2.80
N PRO A 196 18.99 -19.50 2.82
CA PRO A 196 19.66 -20.55 2.06
C PRO A 196 19.13 -21.92 2.51
N GLU A 197 18.90 -22.81 1.55
CA GLU A 197 18.60 -24.20 1.85
C GLU A 197 19.74 -24.77 2.70
N LYS A 198 19.40 -25.46 3.79
CA LYS A 198 20.42 -26.20 4.54
C LYS A 198 20.78 -27.40 3.66
N SER A 199 21.97 -27.37 3.07
CA SER A 199 22.57 -28.56 2.46
C SER A 199 22.60 -29.66 3.52
N GLN A 200 21.80 -30.72 3.29
CA GLN A 200 21.76 -31.92 4.11
C GLN A 200 23.06 -32.71 4.01
#